data_AF-A0A3D4HQU0-F1
#
_entry.id   AF-A0A3D4HQU0-F1
#
_cell.length_a   1.000
_cell.length_b   1.000
_cell.length_c   1.000
_cell.angle_alpha   90.00
_cell.angle_beta   90.00
_cell.angle_gamma   90.00
#
_symmetry.space_group_name_H-M   'P 1'
#
loop_
_entity.id
_entity.type
_entity.pdbx_description
1 polymer ?
#
loop_
_entity_poly.entity_id
_entity_poly.type
_entity_poly.pdbx_seq_one_letter_code
_entity_poly.pdbx_strand_id
1 'polypeptide(L)' 'MERYQEIERSIITKYRKPLWKKFINGVNEYKLIQEGDKIAVCISGGKDSMLMAKLMQEVQRHGIMH' A
#
# COMPACT_ATOMS: atom_id res chain seq x y z
N MET A 1 13.38 -0.28 -15.28
CA MET A 1 12.55 0.33 -14.22
C MET A 1 13.36 1.45 -13.62
N GLU A 2 12.71 2.56 -13.27
CA GLU A 2 13.36 3.59 -12.47
C GLU A 2 13.49 3.12 -11.01
N ARG A 3 14.46 3.67 -10.28
CA ARG A 3 14.77 3.28 -8.90
C ARG A 3 13.54 3.27 -7.99
N TYR A 4 12.63 4.23 -8.15
CA TYR A 4 11.42 4.29 -7.32
C TYR A 4 10.45 3.13 -7.59
N GLN A 5 10.40 2.62 -8.83
CA GLN A 5 9.58 1.48 -9.21
C GLN A 5 10.14 0.18 -8.63
N GLU A 6 11.46 0.06 -8.55
CA GLU A 6 12.10 -1.09 -7.88
C GLU A 6 11.80 -1.10 -6.38
N ILE A 7 11.79 0.08 -5.74
CA ILE A 7 11.40 0.23 -4.34
C ILE A 7 9.93 -0.16 -4.14
N GLU A 8 9.01 0.34 -4.97
CA GLU A 8 7.59 -0.04 -4.96
C GLU A 8 7.41 -1.56 -5.11
N ARG A 9 8.05 -2.16 -6.13
CA ARG A 9 8.01 -3.60 -6.37
C ARG A 9 8.56 -4.39 -5.18
N SER A 10 9.55 -3.87 -4.46
CA SER A 10 10.12 -4.53 -3.28
C SER A 10 9.09 -4.70 -2.16
N ILE A 11 8.08 -3.83 -2.06
CA ILE A 11 7.01 -3.89 -1.05
C ILE A 11 6.17 -5.16 -1.23
N ILE A 12 5.76 -5.47 -2.48
CA ILE A 12 4.91 -6.62 -2.80
C ILE A 12 5.69 -7.93 -3.05
N THR A 13 7.02 -7.85 -3.11
CA THR A 13 7.92 -9.01 -3.31
C THR A 13 8.76 -9.29 -2.07
N LYS A 14 9.90 -8.61 -1.91
CA LYS A 14 10.86 -8.79 -0.80
C LYS A 14 10.20 -8.60 0.57
N TYR A 15 9.35 -7.60 0.70
CA TYR A 15 8.67 -7.26 1.95
C TYR A 15 7.21 -7.73 1.99
N ARG A 16 6.83 -8.68 1.12
CA ARG A 16 5.45 -9.15 1.01
C ARG A 16 4.88 -9.67 2.32
N LYS A 17 5.62 -10.54 3.02
CA LYS A 17 5.18 -11.14 4.29
C LYS A 17 5.14 -10.12 5.45
N PRO A 18 6.21 -9.35 5.72
CA PRO A 18 6.24 -8.47 6.89
C PRO A 18 5.42 -7.18 6.72
N LEU A 19 5.24 -6.67 5.50
CA LEU A 19 4.55 -5.40 5.24
C LEU A 19 3.25 -5.62 4.49
N TRP A 20 3.33 -5.98 3.20
CA TRP A 20 2.17 -6.01 2.30
C TRP A 20 1.04 -6.88 2.85
N LYS A 21 1.32 -8.13 3.22
CA LYS A 21 0.30 -9.06 3.71
C LYS A 21 -0.37 -8.56 4.99
N LYS A 22 0.38 -7.97 5.93
CA LYS A 22 -0.20 -7.43 7.16
C LYS A 22 -1.09 -6.22 6.87
N PHE A 23 -0.63 -5.33 5.99
CA PHE A 23 -1.37 -4.14 5.59
C PHE A 23 -2.70 -4.51 4.93
N ILE A 24 -2.67 -5.37 3.91
CA ILE A 24 -3.88 -5.80 3.18
C ILE A 24 -4.83 -6.58 4.09
N ASN A 25 -4.31 -7.45 4.94
CA ASN A 25 -5.14 -8.16 5.91
C ASN A 25 -5.88 -7.18 6.82
N GLY A 26 -5.21 -6.16 7.36
CA GLY A 26 -5.86 -5.14 8.19
C GLY A 26 -6.90 -4.33 7.42
N VAL A 27 -6.57 -3.92 6.18
CA VAL A 27 -7.53 -3.20 5.32
C VAL A 27 -8.80 -4.02 5.09
N ASN A 28 -8.68 -5.32 4.82
CA ASN A 28 -9.80 -6.21 4.55
C ASN A 28 -10.59 -6.58 5.81
N GLU A 29 -9.89 -6.96 6.88
CA GLU A 29 -10.49 -7.38 8.16
C GLU A 29 -11.38 -6.27 8.73
N TYR A 30 -10.91 -5.02 8.65
CA TYR A 30 -11.64 -3.86 9.16
C TYR A 30 -12.44 -3.11 8.09
N LYS A 31 -12.49 -3.61 6.85
CA LYS A 31 -13.21 -2.99 5.72
C LYS A 31 -12.90 -1.49 5.58
N LEU A 32 -11.61 -1.14 5.66
CA LEU A 32 -11.15 0.25 5.68
C LEU A 32 -11.29 0.98 4.33
N ILE A 33 -11.43 0.22 3.25
CA ILE A 33 -11.56 0.73 1.88
C ILE A 33 -12.76 0.03 1.26
N GLN A 34 -13.67 0.82 0.69
CA GLN A 34 -14.84 0.35 -0.03
C GLN A 34 -14.84 0.85 -1.47
N GLU A 35 -15.66 0.22 -2.31
CA GLU A 35 -15.83 0.64 -3.69
C GLU A 35 -16.35 2.09 -3.74
N GLY A 36 -15.70 2.92 -4.58
CA GLY A 36 -16.03 4.33 -4.73
C GLY A 36 -15.32 5.27 -3.76
N ASP A 37 -14.57 4.76 -2.77
CA ASP A 37 -13.82 5.60 -1.85
C ASP A 37 -12.74 6.42 -2.57
N LYS A 38 -12.69 7.72 -2.23
CA LYS A 38 -11.63 8.65 -2.66
C LYS A 38 -10.68 8.90 -1.50
N ILE A 39 -9.54 8.23 -1.53
CA ILE A 39 -8.57 8.24 -0.42
C ILE A 39 -7.45 9.23 -0.71
N ALA A 40 -7.23 10.17 0.21
CA ALA A 40 -6.08 11.07 0.21
C ALA A 40 -5.08 10.65 1.30
N VAL A 41 -3.82 10.49 0.93
CA VAL A 41 -2.74 10.17 1.88
C VAL A 41 -1.93 11.43 2.15
N CYS A 42 -1.94 11.90 3.40
CA CYS A 42 -1.15 13.07 3.81
C CYS A 42 0.31 12.67 4.09
N ILE A 43 1.25 13.36 3.44
CA ILE A 43 2.69 13.12 3.59
C ILE A 43 3.26 14.12 4.58
N SER A 44 3.69 13.63 5.74
CA SER A 44 4.30 14.48 6.78
C SER A 44 5.80 14.70 6.57
N GLY A 45 6.41 14.05 5.57
CA GLY A 45 7.86 13.99 5.36
C GLY A 45 8.54 12.85 6.13
N GLY A 46 7.80 12.13 6.97
CA GLY A 46 8.29 10.97 7.70
C GLY A 46 8.27 9.69 6.85
N LYS A 47 9.21 8.78 7.15
CA LYS A 47 9.34 7.47 6.50
C LYS A 47 8.03 6.65 6.54
N ASP A 48 7.29 6.74 7.63
CA ASP A 48 6.09 5.94 7.86
C ASP A 48 4.92 6.44 7.00
N SER A 49 4.71 7.77 6.93
CA SER A 49 3.72 8.38 6.02
C SER A 49 4.04 8.10 4.55
N MET A 50 5.32 8.10 4.18
CA MET A 50 5.75 7.80 2.82
C MET A 50 5.50 6.34 2.48
N LEU A 51 5.87 5.41 3.36
CA LEU A 51 5.62 3.99 3.16
C LEU A 51 4.12 3.69 3.03
N MET A 52 3.28 4.31 3.88
CA MET A 52 1.82 4.19 3.78
C MET A 52 1.29 4.65 2.42
N ALA A 53 1.81 5.76 1.89
CA ALA A 53 1.44 6.23 0.56
C ALA A 53 1.84 5.23 -0.54
N LYS A 54 3.02 4.61 -0.45
CA LYS A 54 3.44 3.57 -1.40
C LYS A 54 2.58 2.31 -1.28
N LEU A 55 2.23 1.90 -0.06
CA LEU A 55 1.31 0.78 0.16
C LEU A 55 -0.05 1.04 -0.48
N MET A 56 -0.64 2.23 -0.29
CA MET A 56 -1.90 2.62 -0.92
C MET A 56 -1.81 2.67 -2.45
N GLN A 57 -0.67 3.09 -3.03
CA GLN A 57 -0.44 3.04 -4.47
C GLN A 57 -0.44 1.60 -5.01
N GLU A 58 0.20 0.68 -4.29
CA GLU A 58 0.18 -0.74 -4.68
C GLU A 58 -1.22 -1.36 -4.55
N VAL A 59 -2.04 -0.90 -3.59
CA VAL A 59 -3.47 -1.27 -3.49
C VAL A 59 -4.23 -0.84 -4.73
N GLN A 60 -4.05 0.41 -5.15
CA GLN A 60 -4.71 0.94 -6.35
C GLN A 60 -4.29 0.20 -7.62
N ARG A 61 -3.02 -0.21 -7.73
CA ARG A 61 -2.48 -0.89 -8.94
C ARG A 61 -2.87 -2.35 -9.05
N HIS A 62 -2.82 -3.08 -7.94
CA HIS A 62 -3.02 -4.53 -7.95
C HIS A 62 -4.43 -4.95 -7.52
N GLY A 63 -5.21 -4.01 -6.98
CA GLY A 63 -6.52 -4.25 -6.42
C GLY A 63 -6.46 -5.04 -5.11
N ILE A 64 -7.39 -4.75 -4.22
CA ILE A 64 -7.79 -5.69 -3.18
C ILE A 64 -9.26 -5.97 -3.39
N MET A 65 -9.62 -6.90 -4.27
CA MET A 65 -11.02 -7.30 -4.37
C MET A 65 -11.13 -8.76 -4.74
N HIS A 66 -11.22 -9.60 -3.70
CA HIS A 66 -12.11 -10.76 -3.64
C HIS A 66 -12.80 -10.71 -2.29
#